data_AF-F0W192-F1
#
_entry.id   AF-F0W192-F1
#
_cell.length_a   1.000
_cell.length_b   1.000
_cell.length_c   1.000
_cell.angle_alpha   90.00
_cell.angle_beta   90.00
_cell.angle_gamma   90.00
#
_symmetry.space_group_name_H-M   'P 1'
#
loop_
_entity.id
_entity.type
_entity.pdbx_description
1 polymer ?
#
loop_
_entity_poly.entity_id
_entity_poly.type
_entity_poly.pdbx_seq_one_letter_code
_entity_poly.pdbx_strand_id
1 'polypeptide(L)'
;MILIVKDMVLTVACDGLHIGILRSDRKKISRVNNIFKTLNANSKDFAKTYKGSDYSTTNDHDSKFSNFIKKQLSSKDANKKLCISITALCTDLAKAIKQVDALEAVNKIKSIYWSGGFAVYPEKGGLRSPYNWAGDIKGTEIILQMKDLNDKISIVSRESHPYGFSMDSTTFHALIEEVTYLNDARGTPDLSASTYSTKLV
;
A
#
# COMPACT_ATOMS: atom_id res chain seq x y z
N MET A 1 4.65 -2.41 -1.22
CA MET A 1 4.33 -1.05 -0.82
C MET A 1 3.28 -1.16 0.27
N ILE A 2 3.42 -0.43 1.37
CA ILE A 2 2.32 -0.20 2.30
C ILE A 2 1.90 1.24 2.02
N LEU A 3 0.65 1.40 1.60
CA LEU A 3 0.07 2.68 1.25
C LEU A 3 -0.91 3.08 2.34
N ILE A 4 -0.72 4.19 3.01
CA ILE A 4 -1.75 4.71 3.93
C ILE A 4 -2.76 5.51 3.09
N VAL A 5 -3.75 4.83 2.48
CA VAL A 5 -4.63 5.42 1.44
C VAL A 5 -5.86 6.14 2.03
N LYS A 6 -6.23 7.18 1.28
CA LYS A 6 -7.35 8.10 1.42
C LYS A 6 -8.57 7.59 0.61
N ASP A 7 -9.66 7.21 1.28
CA ASP A 7 -11.01 7.06 0.70
C ASP A 7 -11.53 8.43 0.19
N MET A 8 -12.56 8.48 -0.64
CA MET A 8 -13.14 9.74 -1.16
C MET A 8 -13.77 10.61 -0.05
N VAL A 9 -14.04 10.05 1.13
CA VAL A 9 -14.41 10.78 2.36
C VAL A 9 -13.18 11.33 3.12
N LEU A 10 -11.96 10.88 2.81
CA LEU A 10 -10.73 11.15 3.55
C LEU A 10 -10.03 12.48 3.17
N THR A 11 -10.64 13.37 2.37
CA THR A 11 -10.13 14.73 2.05
C THR A 11 -10.03 15.69 3.21
N VAL A 12 -10.76 15.46 4.30
CA VAL A 12 -10.91 16.45 5.36
C VAL A 12 -10.11 16.11 6.63
N ALA A 13 -9.47 14.93 6.75
CA ALA A 13 -9.02 14.43 8.06
C ALA A 13 -7.68 13.67 8.11
N CYS A 14 -6.70 13.95 7.24
CA CYS A 14 -5.40 13.27 7.30
C CYS A 14 -4.22 14.25 7.23
N ASP A 15 -3.30 14.12 8.18
CA ASP A 15 -2.06 14.92 8.30
C ASP A 15 -1.03 14.64 7.19
N GLY A 16 -1.27 13.66 6.32
CA GLY A 16 -0.40 13.32 5.18
C GLY A 16 -0.41 11.82 4.83
N LEU A 17 0.11 11.50 3.65
CA LEU A 17 0.31 10.15 3.12
C LEU A 17 1.75 9.68 3.40
N HIS A 18 1.91 8.59 4.14
CA HIS A 18 3.22 8.00 4.44
C HIS A 18 3.35 6.62 3.79
N ILE A 19 4.46 6.39 3.08
CA ILE A 19 4.61 5.22 2.19
C ILE A 19 5.89 4.46 2.50
N GLY A 20 5.73 3.19 2.88
CA GLY A 20 6.82 2.24 3.02
C GLY A 20 7.14 1.55 1.70
N ILE A 21 8.35 1.77 1.19
CA ILE A 21 8.82 1.11 -0.04
C ILE A 21 9.65 -0.10 0.35
N LEU A 22 9.11 -1.30 0.12
CA LEU A 22 9.81 -2.57 0.30
C LEU A 22 10.83 -2.79 -0.83
N ARG A 23 11.92 -3.52 -0.53
CA ARG A 23 13.02 -3.80 -1.46
C ARG A 23 13.43 -2.53 -2.19
N SER A 24 13.69 -1.50 -1.40
CA SER A 24 13.84 -0.14 -1.90
C SER A 24 15.26 0.08 -2.38
N ASP A 25 15.45 0.00 -3.69
CA ASP A 25 16.62 0.55 -4.35
C ASP A 25 16.44 2.05 -4.65
N ARG A 26 17.54 2.72 -5.01
CA ARG A 26 17.53 4.16 -5.32
C ARG A 26 16.59 4.51 -6.47
N LYS A 27 16.49 3.66 -7.50
CA LYS A 27 15.64 3.91 -8.69
C LYS A 27 14.16 3.82 -8.31
N LYS A 28 13.76 2.83 -7.52
CA LYS A 28 12.39 2.62 -7.06
C LYS A 28 11.92 3.77 -6.17
N ILE A 29 12.72 4.18 -5.19
CA ILE A 29 12.41 5.34 -4.33
C ILE A 29 12.26 6.60 -5.21
N SER A 30 13.21 6.85 -6.12
CA SER A 30 13.16 8.01 -7.01
C SER A 30 11.91 8.02 -7.89
N ARG A 31 11.52 6.88 -8.47
CA ARG A 31 10.29 6.75 -9.27
C ARG A 31 9.06 7.08 -8.45
N VAL A 32 8.90 6.51 -7.26
CA VAL A 32 7.73 6.78 -6.39
C VAL A 32 7.71 8.25 -5.98
N ASN A 33 8.85 8.83 -5.60
CA ASN A 33 8.93 10.25 -5.27
C ASN A 33 8.55 11.13 -6.45
N ASN A 34 8.97 10.79 -7.66
CA ASN A 34 8.62 11.55 -8.86
C ASN A 34 7.12 11.46 -9.13
N ILE A 35 6.50 10.27 -9.04
CA ILE A 35 5.04 10.12 -9.18
C ILE A 35 4.31 11.05 -8.22
N PHE A 36 4.65 11.02 -6.93
CA PHE A 36 3.97 11.88 -5.95
C PHE A 36 4.33 13.36 -6.09
N LYS A 37 5.55 13.71 -6.50
CA LYS A 37 5.91 15.11 -6.82
C LYS A 37 5.04 15.64 -7.97
N THR A 38 4.83 14.81 -8.97
CA THR A 38 4.04 15.10 -10.16
C THR A 38 2.54 15.21 -9.85
N LEU A 39 2.01 14.35 -8.97
CA LEU A 39 0.63 14.41 -8.50
C LEU A 39 0.39 15.56 -7.51
N ASN A 40 1.40 15.92 -6.71
CA ASN A 40 1.34 16.96 -5.68
C ASN A 40 1.78 18.35 -6.19
N ALA A 41 1.62 18.66 -7.48
CA ALA A 41 2.08 19.92 -8.08
C ALA A 41 1.64 21.18 -7.30
N ASN A 42 0.55 21.09 -6.52
CA ASN A 42 -0.02 22.19 -5.73
C ASN A 42 0.09 22.03 -4.19
N SER A 43 0.66 20.94 -3.67
CA SER A 43 0.82 20.74 -2.22
C SER A 43 2.19 20.11 -1.94
N LYS A 44 3.18 20.98 -1.71
CA LYS A 44 4.45 20.54 -1.10
C LYS A 44 4.09 19.82 0.20
N ASP A 45 4.53 18.57 0.34
CA ASP A 45 4.50 17.76 1.57
C ASP A 45 3.30 16.85 1.83
N PHE A 46 2.36 16.67 0.89
CA PHE A 46 1.26 15.72 1.11
C PHE A 46 1.72 14.26 1.25
N ALA A 47 2.78 13.84 0.54
CA ALA A 47 3.25 12.45 0.54
C ALA A 47 4.74 12.33 0.90
N LYS A 48 5.06 11.43 1.85
CA LYS A 48 6.42 11.13 2.28
C LYS A 48 6.74 9.65 2.16
N THR A 49 7.86 9.35 1.52
CA THR A 49 8.32 7.97 1.34
C THR A 49 9.42 7.59 2.32
N TYR A 50 9.48 6.31 2.64
CA TYR A 50 10.43 5.74 3.59
C TYR A 50 11.06 4.47 3.00
N LYS A 51 12.32 4.26 3.34
CA LYS A 51 12.99 2.98 3.13
C LYS A 51 12.33 1.94 4.05
N GLY A 52 11.59 1.00 3.48
CA GLY A 52 10.98 -0.11 4.20
C GLY A 52 11.95 -1.26 4.41
N SER A 53 11.49 -2.30 5.12
CA SER A 53 12.26 -3.53 5.30
C SER A 53 12.42 -4.28 3.98
N ASP A 54 13.60 -4.84 3.75
CA ASP A 54 13.90 -5.56 2.50
C ASP A 54 13.38 -7.02 2.57
N TYR A 55 13.50 -7.69 3.72
CA TYR A 55 13.10 -9.09 3.90
C TYR A 55 12.74 -9.39 5.36
N SER A 56 11.54 -9.96 5.58
CA SER A 56 11.05 -10.67 6.77
C SER A 56 11.08 -9.96 8.13
N THR A 57 10.09 -10.26 8.97
CA THR A 57 10.05 -9.88 10.39
C THR A 57 11.14 -10.54 11.25
N THR A 58 11.84 -11.56 10.74
CA THR A 58 12.90 -12.28 11.46
C THR A 58 14.24 -11.56 11.52
N ASN A 59 14.41 -10.49 10.72
CA ASN A 59 15.62 -9.69 10.77
C ASN A 59 15.49 -8.62 11.86
N ASP A 60 16.47 -8.53 12.75
CA ASP A 60 16.41 -7.61 13.91
C ASP A 60 16.61 -6.12 13.56
N HIS A 61 16.97 -5.82 12.31
CA HIS A 61 17.16 -4.44 11.89
C HIS A 61 15.82 -3.73 11.63
N ASP A 62 15.59 -2.64 12.37
CA ASP A 62 14.50 -1.72 12.10
C ASP A 62 14.76 -0.87 10.85
N SER A 63 13.74 -0.76 10.01
CA SER A 63 13.78 0.13 8.86
C SER A 63 13.44 1.57 9.28
N LYS A 64 13.64 2.53 8.36
CA LYS A 64 13.16 3.89 8.60
C LYS A 64 11.64 3.93 8.71
N PHE A 65 10.95 3.02 8.03
CA PHE A 65 9.49 2.96 8.04
C PHE A 65 8.95 2.28 9.30
N SER A 66 9.54 1.17 9.78
CA SER A 66 9.11 0.53 11.03
C SER A 66 9.28 1.48 12.22
N ASN A 67 10.40 2.20 12.29
CA ASN A 67 10.64 3.24 13.29
C ASN A 67 9.61 4.38 13.23
N PHE A 68 9.24 4.80 12.01
CA PHE A 68 8.19 5.80 11.84
C PHE A 68 6.84 5.30 12.35
N ILE A 69 6.41 4.10 11.95
CA ILE A 69 5.15 3.50 12.39
C ILE A 69 5.15 3.37 13.93
N LYS A 70 6.23 2.84 14.52
CA LYS A 70 6.40 2.72 15.97
C LYS A 70 6.17 4.07 16.66
N LYS A 71 6.82 5.13 16.19
CA LYS A 71 6.63 6.48 16.74
C LYS A 71 5.18 6.96 16.65
N GLN A 72 4.46 6.62 15.58
CA GLN A 72 3.05 6.97 15.45
C GLN A 72 2.16 6.16 16.40
N LEU A 73 2.43 4.85 16.53
CA LEU A 73 1.72 3.97 17.47
C LEU A 73 1.97 4.40 18.93
N SER A 74 3.16 4.88 19.27
CA SER A 74 3.49 5.36 20.63
C SER A 74 3.19 6.85 20.87
N SER A 75 2.46 7.51 19.95
CA SER A 75 2.16 8.94 20.10
C SER A 75 1.19 9.16 21.27
N LYS A 76 1.45 10.16 22.14
CA LYS A 76 0.50 10.51 23.20
C LYS A 76 -0.77 11.22 22.72
N ASP A 77 -0.81 11.62 21.44
CA ASP A 77 -1.96 12.32 20.87
C ASP A 77 -3.12 11.36 20.59
N ALA A 78 -4.12 11.34 21.48
CA ALA A 78 -5.27 10.45 21.41
C ALA A 78 -6.16 10.66 20.17
N ASN A 79 -6.13 11.86 19.57
CA ASN A 79 -6.94 12.19 18.40
C ASN A 79 -6.31 11.66 17.09
N LYS A 80 -5.00 11.40 17.11
CA LYS A 80 -4.29 10.85 15.95
C LYS A 80 -4.43 9.34 15.89
N LYS A 81 -5.29 8.88 14.99
CA LYS A 81 -5.44 7.47 14.65
C LYS A 81 -4.95 7.19 13.23
N LEU A 82 -4.41 6.00 13.01
CA LEU A 82 -3.85 5.55 11.75
C LEU A 82 -4.87 4.77 10.93
N CYS A 83 -5.07 5.19 9.69
CA CYS A 83 -5.62 4.33 8.65
C CYS A 83 -4.45 3.71 7.89
N ILE A 84 -4.42 2.41 7.70
CA ILE A 84 -3.30 1.71 7.08
C ILE A 84 -3.82 0.96 5.88
N SER A 85 -3.16 1.02 4.72
CA SER A 85 -3.38 0.02 3.67
C SER A 85 -2.11 -0.75 3.32
N ILE A 86 -2.25 -2.05 3.21
CA ILE A 86 -1.16 -2.99 3.03
C ILE A 86 -1.32 -3.60 1.64
N THR A 87 -0.44 -3.22 0.71
CA THR A 87 -0.42 -3.77 -0.66
C THR A 87 0.83 -4.60 -0.97
N ALA A 88 1.59 -4.96 0.07
CA ALA A 88 2.71 -5.89 0.00
C ALA A 88 3.00 -6.52 1.37
N LEU A 89 4.22 -7.05 1.58
CA LEU A 89 4.65 -7.60 2.86
C LEU A 89 4.40 -6.61 4.01
N CYS A 90 3.88 -7.10 5.13
CA CYS A 90 3.51 -6.30 6.31
C CYS A 90 4.66 -6.17 7.33
N THR A 91 5.89 -6.49 6.94
CA THR A 91 7.06 -6.59 7.82
C THR A 91 7.24 -5.39 8.74
N ASP A 92 7.21 -4.18 8.20
CA ASP A 92 7.45 -2.95 8.97
C ASP A 92 6.35 -2.67 9.99
N LEU A 93 5.09 -2.97 9.64
CA LEU A 93 3.96 -2.82 10.56
C LEU A 93 4.02 -3.85 11.68
N ALA A 94 4.26 -5.12 11.35
CA ALA A 94 4.36 -6.19 12.33
C ALA A 94 5.51 -5.96 13.32
N LYS A 95 6.67 -5.47 12.84
CA LYS A 95 7.78 -5.05 13.71
C LYS A 95 7.38 -3.90 14.63
N ALA A 96 6.76 -2.86 14.09
CA ALA A 96 6.35 -1.70 14.87
C ALA A 96 5.36 -2.10 15.98
N ILE A 97 4.36 -2.91 15.66
CA ILE A 97 3.37 -3.44 16.60
C ILE A 97 4.05 -4.26 17.71
N LYS A 98 5.00 -5.14 17.38
CA LYS A 98 5.74 -5.94 18.37
C LYS A 98 6.55 -5.12 19.37
N GLN A 99 6.92 -3.91 19.01
CA GLN A 99 7.80 -3.05 19.81
C GLN A 99 7.05 -2.01 20.63
N VAL A 100 5.72 -2.02 20.60
CA VAL A 100 4.85 -1.14 21.39
C VAL A 100 3.90 -1.99 22.22
N ASP A 101 3.30 -1.40 23.25
CA ASP A 101 2.26 -2.08 24.00
C ASP A 101 1.08 -2.45 23.07
N ALA A 102 0.53 -3.65 23.22
CA ALA A 102 -0.49 -4.17 22.32
C ALA A 102 -1.78 -3.32 22.36
N LEU A 103 -2.19 -2.89 23.55
CA LEU A 103 -3.38 -2.04 23.72
C LEU A 103 -3.13 -0.65 23.15
N GLU A 104 -1.92 -0.10 23.32
CA GLU A 104 -1.50 1.14 22.70
C GLU A 104 -1.58 1.07 21.16
N ALA A 105 -1.00 0.03 20.55
CA ALA A 105 -1.08 -0.19 19.11
C ALA A 105 -2.52 -0.25 18.60
N VAL A 106 -3.35 -1.07 19.25
CA VAL A 106 -4.76 -1.26 18.89
C VAL A 106 -5.50 0.07 18.93
N ASN A 107 -5.33 0.86 19.99
CA ASN A 107 -6.04 2.12 20.16
C ASN A 107 -5.65 3.18 19.13
N LYS A 108 -4.41 3.15 18.63
CA LYS A 108 -3.95 4.03 17.55
C LYS A 108 -4.39 3.61 16.17
N ILE A 109 -4.64 2.34 15.94
CA ILE A 109 -5.08 1.88 14.62
C ILE A 109 -6.60 2.08 14.52
N LYS A 110 -7.02 2.86 13.53
CA LYS A 110 -8.44 3.05 13.17
C LYS A 110 -8.91 1.93 12.25
N SER A 111 -8.16 1.67 11.19
CA SER A 111 -8.52 0.68 10.16
C SER A 111 -7.27 0.18 9.44
N ILE A 112 -7.33 -1.06 8.96
CA ILE A 112 -6.33 -1.70 8.11
C ILE A 112 -7.05 -2.25 6.87
N TYR A 113 -6.71 -1.75 5.69
CA TYR A 113 -7.16 -2.28 4.41
C TYR A 113 -6.04 -3.11 3.79
N TRP A 114 -6.21 -4.42 3.76
CA TRP A 114 -5.13 -5.33 3.40
C TRP A 114 -5.41 -6.07 2.12
N SER A 115 -4.66 -5.77 1.06
CA SER A 115 -4.64 -6.59 -0.16
C SER A 115 -4.02 -7.96 0.16
N GLY A 116 -4.88 -8.97 0.24
CA GLY A 116 -4.56 -10.29 0.79
C GLY A 116 -5.75 -11.25 0.72
N GLY A 117 -5.80 -12.22 1.63
CA GLY A 117 -6.90 -13.20 1.70
C GLY A 117 -6.64 -14.47 0.89
N PHE A 118 -7.27 -15.57 1.27
CA PHE A 118 -7.04 -16.84 0.59
C PHE A 118 -7.80 -16.89 -0.74
N ALA A 119 -7.09 -17.21 -1.82
CA ALA A 119 -7.73 -17.59 -3.07
C ALA A 119 -8.03 -19.10 -3.02
N VAL A 120 -9.31 -19.44 -3.14
CA VAL A 120 -9.75 -20.82 -3.33
C VAL A 120 -9.55 -21.14 -4.81
N TYR A 121 -8.65 -22.08 -5.11
CA TYR A 121 -8.49 -22.60 -6.46
C TYR A 121 -9.14 -23.99 -6.53
N PRO A 122 -10.43 -24.10 -6.89
CA PRO A 122 -11.15 -25.37 -6.88
C PRO A 122 -10.45 -26.44 -7.73
N GLU A 123 -9.87 -26.04 -8.87
CA GLU A 123 -9.20 -26.93 -9.83
C GLU A 123 -7.88 -27.52 -9.32
N LYS A 124 -7.28 -26.95 -8.26
CA LYS A 124 -6.03 -27.43 -7.66
C LYS A 124 -6.20 -27.94 -6.24
N GLY A 125 -7.45 -28.07 -5.76
CA GLY A 125 -7.79 -28.67 -4.47
C GLY A 125 -7.14 -27.99 -3.26
N GLY A 126 -6.79 -26.71 -3.33
CA GLY A 126 -6.00 -26.07 -2.28
C GLY A 126 -6.25 -24.57 -2.09
N LEU A 127 -6.22 -24.15 -0.83
CA LEU A 127 -6.10 -22.75 -0.43
C LEU A 127 -4.66 -22.30 -0.69
N ARG A 128 -4.47 -21.26 -1.50
CA ARG A 128 -3.16 -20.63 -1.66
C ARG A 128 -3.14 -19.30 -0.94
N SER A 129 -2.15 -19.13 -0.07
CA SER A 129 -1.84 -17.85 0.54
C SER A 129 -1.31 -16.87 -0.53
N PRO A 130 -1.76 -15.61 -0.55
CA PRO A 130 -1.23 -14.60 -1.45
C PRO A 130 0.27 -14.43 -1.31
N TYR A 131 0.92 -14.03 -2.40
CA TYR A 131 2.36 -13.72 -2.41
C TYR A 131 2.79 -12.80 -1.27
N ASN A 132 1.96 -11.80 -0.94
CA ASN A 132 2.24 -10.82 0.11
C ASN A 132 2.23 -11.41 1.52
N TRP A 133 1.39 -12.41 1.78
CA TRP A 133 1.30 -13.08 3.08
C TRP A 133 2.38 -14.15 3.20
N ALA A 134 2.56 -14.94 2.15
CA ALA A 134 3.60 -15.97 2.11
C ALA A 134 5.02 -15.40 2.24
N GLY A 135 5.28 -14.21 1.70
CA GLY A 135 6.60 -13.57 1.76
C GLY A 135 7.02 -13.09 3.16
N ASP A 136 6.08 -13.00 4.12
CA ASP A 136 6.37 -12.75 5.54
C ASP A 136 5.23 -13.31 6.40
N ILE A 137 5.15 -14.64 6.47
CA ILE A 137 4.07 -15.34 7.17
C ILE A 137 4.06 -14.99 8.66
N LYS A 138 5.23 -14.87 9.29
CA LYS A 138 5.35 -14.46 10.68
C LYS A 138 4.82 -13.05 10.91
N GLY A 139 5.16 -12.12 10.01
CA GLY A 139 4.59 -10.77 10.00
C GLY A 139 3.08 -10.78 9.90
N THR A 140 2.54 -11.69 9.09
CA THR A 140 1.11 -11.85 8.87
C THR A 140 0.42 -12.39 10.12
N GLU A 141 0.96 -13.45 10.73
CA GLU A 141 0.47 -14.06 11.97
C GLU A 141 0.41 -13.06 13.11
N ILE A 142 1.46 -12.24 13.29
CA ILE A 142 1.50 -11.21 14.35
C ILE A 142 0.30 -10.29 14.28
N ILE A 143 -0.05 -9.82 13.08
CA ILE A 143 -1.17 -8.88 12.90
C ILE A 143 -2.50 -9.60 13.09
N LEU A 144 -2.67 -10.79 12.50
CA LEU A 144 -3.93 -11.54 12.54
C LEU A 144 -4.23 -12.18 13.90
N GLN A 145 -3.22 -12.44 14.73
CA GLN A 145 -3.40 -13.01 16.07
C GLN A 145 -3.84 -11.96 17.11
N MET A 146 -3.74 -10.67 16.80
CA MET A 146 -4.26 -9.60 17.65
C MET A 146 -5.78 -9.51 17.51
N LYS A 147 -6.51 -10.19 18.41
CA LYS A 147 -7.97 -10.25 18.37
C LYS A 147 -8.64 -8.88 18.24
N ASP A 148 -8.11 -7.87 18.94
CA ASP A 148 -8.65 -6.51 18.95
C ASP A 148 -8.31 -5.68 17.69
N LEU A 149 -7.56 -6.24 16.73
CA LEU A 149 -7.40 -5.67 15.40
C LEU A 149 -8.33 -6.31 14.36
N ASN A 150 -8.95 -7.46 14.65
CA ASN A 150 -9.71 -8.21 13.64
C ASN A 150 -10.92 -7.43 13.12
N ASP A 151 -11.60 -6.68 13.97
CA ASP A 151 -12.73 -5.80 13.61
C ASP A 151 -12.28 -4.56 12.83
N LYS A 152 -10.97 -4.26 12.82
CA LYS A 152 -10.36 -3.14 12.10
C LYS A 152 -9.72 -3.56 10.78
N ILE A 153 -9.54 -4.85 10.55
CA ILE A 153 -8.89 -5.38 9.35
C ILE A 153 -9.95 -5.73 8.31
N SER A 154 -9.93 -5.01 7.20
CA SER A 154 -10.66 -5.36 5.98
C SER A 154 -9.70 -6.00 4.98
N ILE A 155 -9.89 -7.30 4.71
CA ILE A 155 -9.11 -8.01 3.71
C ILE A 155 -9.75 -7.79 2.34
N VAL A 156 -8.97 -7.26 1.40
CA VAL A 156 -9.36 -7.04 0.02
C VAL A 156 -8.73 -8.15 -0.83
N SER A 157 -9.56 -9.10 -1.21
CA SER A 157 -9.17 -10.22 -2.08
C SER A 157 -8.93 -9.76 -3.52
N ARG A 158 -8.19 -10.55 -4.30
CA ARG A 158 -8.01 -10.27 -5.72
C ARG A 158 -9.34 -10.29 -6.47
N GLU A 159 -10.22 -11.19 -6.08
CA GLU A 159 -11.53 -11.44 -6.67
C GLU A 159 -12.52 -10.30 -6.38
N SER A 160 -12.32 -9.55 -5.29
CA SER A 160 -13.15 -8.37 -4.95
C SER A 160 -12.87 -7.13 -5.80
N HIS A 161 -11.86 -7.17 -6.68
CA HIS A 161 -11.48 -6.01 -7.47
C HIS A 161 -12.42 -5.81 -8.69
N PRO A 162 -12.96 -4.61 -8.93
CA PRO A 162 -13.94 -4.36 -9.99
C PRO A 162 -13.39 -4.61 -11.41
N TYR A 163 -12.06 -4.56 -11.57
CA TYR A 163 -11.38 -4.82 -12.85
C TYR A 163 -10.92 -6.29 -12.99
N GLY A 164 -11.37 -7.19 -12.11
CA GLY A 164 -11.06 -8.62 -12.18
C GLY A 164 -9.59 -8.96 -11.89
N PHE A 165 -9.09 -10.00 -12.56
CA PHE A 165 -7.77 -10.58 -12.28
C PHE A 165 -6.58 -9.75 -12.79
N SER A 166 -6.78 -8.86 -13.77
CA SER A 166 -5.75 -8.02 -14.39
C SER A 166 -6.29 -6.63 -14.73
N MET A 167 -5.46 -5.60 -14.53
CA MET A 167 -5.69 -4.27 -15.09
C MET A 167 -4.90 -4.13 -16.38
N ASP A 168 -5.60 -3.84 -17.47
CA ASP A 168 -5.02 -3.47 -18.76
C ASP A 168 -5.80 -2.29 -19.38
N SER A 169 -5.41 -1.85 -20.57
CA SER A 169 -6.04 -0.73 -21.26
C SER A 169 -7.52 -0.96 -21.60
N THR A 170 -7.95 -2.20 -21.60
CA THR A 170 -9.33 -2.63 -21.88
C THR A 170 -10.15 -2.65 -20.60
N THR A 171 -9.59 -3.17 -19.51
CA THR A 171 -10.30 -3.32 -18.23
C THR A 171 -10.27 -2.07 -17.35
N PHE A 172 -9.39 -1.10 -17.63
CA PHE A 172 -9.30 0.14 -16.86
C PHE A 172 -9.13 1.39 -17.73
N HIS A 173 -10.06 1.57 -18.68
CA HIS A 173 -9.99 2.63 -19.69
C HIS A 173 -9.87 4.05 -19.10
N ALA A 174 -10.65 4.36 -18.06
CA ALA A 174 -10.66 5.68 -17.44
C ALA A 174 -9.28 6.12 -16.89
N LEU A 175 -8.46 5.20 -16.37
CA LEU A 175 -7.11 5.54 -15.93
C LEU A 175 -6.19 5.86 -17.12
N ILE A 176 -6.33 5.13 -18.21
CA ILE A 176 -5.54 5.36 -19.42
C ILE A 176 -5.90 6.72 -20.03
N GLU A 177 -7.18 7.05 -20.13
CA GLU A 177 -7.64 8.35 -20.61
C GLU A 177 -7.07 9.48 -19.75
N GLU A 178 -7.18 9.38 -18.43
CA GLU A 178 -6.67 10.41 -17.51
C GLU A 178 -5.14 10.56 -17.59
N VAL A 179 -4.39 9.45 -17.65
CA VAL A 179 -2.93 9.47 -17.80
C VAL A 179 -2.51 10.07 -19.15
N THR A 180 -3.26 9.76 -20.21
CA THR A 180 -3.02 10.31 -21.55
C THR A 180 -3.26 11.81 -21.57
N TYR A 181 -4.40 12.25 -21.04
CA TYR A 181 -4.73 13.67 -20.88
C TYR A 181 -3.66 14.44 -20.08
N LEU A 182 -3.20 13.89 -18.96
CA LEU A 182 -2.14 14.51 -18.14
C LEU A 182 -0.77 14.56 -18.84
N ASN A 183 -0.50 13.64 -19.76
CA ASN A 183 0.73 13.68 -20.58
C ASN A 183 0.61 14.76 -21.67
N ASP A 184 -0.53 14.84 -22.35
CA ASP A 184 -0.77 15.82 -23.41
C ASP A 184 -0.80 17.25 -22.86
N ALA A 185 -1.45 17.46 -21.70
CA ALA A 185 -1.57 18.77 -21.04
C ALA A 185 -0.23 19.32 -20.51
N ARG A 186 0.79 18.46 -20.34
CA ARG A 186 2.11 18.85 -19.83
C ARG A 186 3.09 19.31 -20.90
N GLY A 187 2.69 19.28 -22.17
CA GLY A 187 3.45 19.84 -23.29
C GLY A 187 4.93 19.48 -23.25
N THR A 188 5.30 18.23 -23.53
CA THR A 188 6.65 17.87 -23.98
C THR A 188 6.70 16.46 -24.57
N PRO A 189 7.66 16.23 -25.48
CA PRO A 189 7.46 16.09 -26.92
C PRO A 189 6.85 14.73 -27.32
N ASP A 190 6.22 14.75 -28.49
CA ASP A 190 5.73 13.62 -29.27
C ASP A 190 6.60 12.35 -29.09
N LEU A 191 6.06 11.35 -28.39
CA LEU A 191 6.53 9.97 -28.45
C LEU A 191 5.84 9.27 -29.63
N SER A 192 5.93 9.86 -30.81
CA SER A 192 5.57 9.21 -32.07
C SER A 192 6.50 8.00 -32.25
N ALA A 193 6.06 6.85 -31.74
CA ALA A 193 6.16 5.54 -32.39
C ALA A 193 5.94 4.43 -31.35
N SER A 194 4.68 4.12 -31.09
CA SER A 194 4.28 2.76 -30.74
C SER A 194 2.81 2.61 -31.11
N THR A 195 2.59 2.42 -32.40
CA THR A 195 1.33 2.03 -33.04
C THR A 195 0.74 0.81 -32.32
N TYR A 196 -0.28 1.02 -31.50
CA TYR A 196 -1.31 0.00 -31.26
C TYR A 196 -2.46 0.26 -32.22
N SER A 197 -2.26 -0.20 -33.46
CA SER A 197 -3.35 -0.49 -34.37
C SER A 197 -3.92 -1.84 -33.96
N THR A 198 -5.04 -1.84 -33.25
CA THR A 198 -5.91 -3.02 -33.20
C THR A 198 -7.17 -2.66 -33.97
N LYS A 199 -7.15 -2.96 -35.28
CA LYS A 199 -8.38 -3.09 -36.05
C LYS A 199 -9.16 -4.27 -35.46
N LEU A 200 -10.36 -4.00 -34.98
CA LEU A 200 -11.38 -5.01 -34.73
C LEU A 200 -12.08 -5.33 -36.05
N VAL A 201 -12.04 -6.61 -36.43
CA VAL A 201 -13.06 -7.30 -37.23
C VAL A 201 -13.83 -8.18 -36.25
#